data_AF-A0A382B6G6-F1
#
_entry.id   AF-A0A382B6G6-F1
#
_cell.length_a   1.000
_cell.length_b   1.000
_cell.length_c   1.000
_cell.angle_alpha   90.00
_cell.angle_beta   90.00
_cell.angle_gamma   90.00
#
_symmetry.space_group_name_H-M   'P 1'
#
loop_
_entity.id
_entity.type
_entity.pdbx_description
1 polymer ?
#
loop_
_entity_poly.entity_id
_entity_poly.type
_entity_poly.pdbx_seq_one_letter_code
_entity_poly.pdbx_strand_id
1 'polypeptide(L)'
;MVRMALFVYIMKRFFLIAALAILIDQALGQISKPIDAPKPLSPVESLKRVELPDGFRLELVAAEPLIRQPSGVCWDAHGNLFVSELHGYNREGQYDIEELNKTG
;
A
#
# COMPACT_ATOMS: atom_id res chain seq x y z
N MET A 1 -8.69 -52.96 17.31
CA MET A 1 -7.68 -52.32 16.44
C MET A 1 -8.30 -51.58 15.24
N VAL A 2 -9.21 -52.19 14.46
CA VAL A 2 -9.79 -51.60 13.22
C VAL A 2 -10.58 -50.29 13.43
N ARG A 3 -11.39 -50.19 14.49
CA ARG A 3 -12.16 -48.96 14.81
C ARG A 3 -11.29 -47.73 15.09
N MET A 4 -10.13 -47.93 15.71
CA MET A 4 -9.20 -46.84 16.04
C MET A 4 -8.47 -46.35 14.78
N ALA A 5 -8.07 -47.28 13.89
CA ALA A 5 -7.47 -46.93 12.60
C ALA A 5 -8.45 -46.18 11.68
N LEU A 6 -9.72 -46.60 11.65
CA LEU A 6 -10.76 -45.91 10.88
C LEU A 6 -11.02 -44.48 11.39
N PHE A 7 -11.05 -44.29 12.72
CA PHE A 7 -11.20 -42.97 13.33
C PHE A 7 -10.03 -42.03 12.99
N VAL A 8 -8.79 -42.52 13.11
CA VAL A 8 -7.58 -41.75 12.74
C VAL A 8 -7.57 -41.39 11.25
N TYR A 9 -8.03 -42.30 10.39
CA TYR A 9 -8.14 -42.06 8.94
C TYR A 9 -9.17 -40.98 8.60
N ILE A 10 -10.34 -41.02 9.23
CA ILE A 10 -11.39 -40.00 9.07
C ILE A 10 -10.89 -38.64 9.56
N MET A 11 -10.23 -38.60 10.71
CA MET A 11 -9.67 -37.37 11.27
C MET A 11 -8.59 -36.76 10.36
N LYS A 12 -7.66 -37.57 9.83
CA LYS A 12 -6.65 -37.08 8.87
C LYS A 12 -7.27 -36.51 7.59
N ARG A 13 -8.31 -37.15 7.06
CA ARG A 13 -9.04 -36.65 5.89
C ARG A 13 -9.75 -35.34 6.19
N PHE A 14 -10.36 -35.21 7.35
CA PHE A 14 -10.99 -33.96 7.78
C PHE A 14 -9.98 -32.81 7.86
N PHE A 15 -8.83 -33.03 8.51
CA PHE A 15 -7.77 -32.01 8.58
C PHE A 15 -7.22 -31.62 7.20
N LEU A 16 -7.04 -32.59 6.30
CA LEU A 16 -6.61 -32.32 4.92
C LEU A 16 -7.64 -31.48 4.15
N ILE A 17 -8.93 -31.79 4.29
CA ILE A 17 -10.01 -31.03 3.63
C ILE A 17 -10.10 -29.62 4.21
N ALA A 18 -10.00 -29.47 5.53
CA ALA A 18 -10.03 -28.16 6.18
C ALA A 18 -8.83 -27.29 5.76
N ALA A 19 -7.63 -27.86 5.70
CA ALA A 19 -6.44 -27.15 5.23
C ALA A 19 -6.58 -26.72 3.75
N LEU A 20 -7.12 -27.60 2.90
CA LEU A 20 -7.37 -27.27 1.50
C LEU A 20 -8.42 -26.16 1.34
N ALA A 21 -9.49 -26.20 2.14
CA ALA A 21 -10.53 -25.16 2.13
C ALA A 21 -9.96 -23.78 2.52
N ILE A 22 -9.09 -23.72 3.53
CA ILE A 22 -8.39 -22.48 3.92
C ILE A 22 -7.52 -21.96 2.77
N LEU A 23 -6.74 -22.83 2.12
CA LEU A 23 -5.90 -22.42 0.98
C LEU A 23 -6.73 -21.89 -0.21
N ILE A 24 -7.90 -22.49 -0.48
CA ILE A 24 -8.81 -22.03 -1.53
C ILE A 24 -9.40 -20.66 -1.19
N ASP A 25 -9.83 -20.44 0.06
CA ASP A 25 -10.35 -19.15 0.52
C ASP A 25 -9.29 -18.04 0.39
N GLN A 26 -8.06 -18.31 0.80
CA GLN A 26 -6.95 -17.37 0.65
C GLN A 26 -6.63 -17.05 -0.82
N ALA A 27 -6.83 -18.01 -1.73
CA ALA A 27 -6.62 -17.81 -3.16
C ALA A 27 -7.77 -17.03 -3.83
N LEU A 28 -9.01 -17.28 -3.42
CA LEU A 28 -10.21 -16.65 -3.99
C LEU A 28 -10.48 -15.24 -3.40
N GLY A 29 -10.01 -14.96 -2.19
CA GLY A 29 -10.17 -13.67 -1.52
C GLY A 29 -9.20 -12.57 -1.98
N GLN A 30 -8.29 -12.87 -2.92
CA GLN A 30 -7.35 -11.87 -3.44
C GLN A 30 -8.04 -10.94 -4.45
N ILE A 31 -7.96 -9.64 -4.18
CA ILE A 31 -8.35 -8.61 -5.16
C ILE A 31 -7.26 -8.57 -6.24
N SER A 32 -7.62 -8.92 -7.47
CA SER A 32 -6.70 -8.83 -8.62
C SER A 32 -6.29 -7.38 -8.86
N LYS A 33 -5.00 -7.14 -9.06
CA LYS A 33 -4.52 -5.81 -9.48
C LYS A 33 -5.17 -5.41 -10.81
N PRO A 34 -5.68 -4.18 -10.96
CA PRO A 34 -6.26 -3.73 -12.23
C PRO A 34 -5.24 -3.86 -13.37
N ILE A 35 -5.64 -4.55 -14.45
CA ILE A 35 -4.78 -4.79 -15.62
C ILE A 35 -4.87 -3.66 -16.66
N ASP A 36 -5.86 -2.81 -16.52
CA ASP A 36 -6.20 -1.69 -17.39
C ASP A 36 -5.77 -0.33 -16.82
N ALA A 37 -5.16 -0.32 -15.63
CA ALA A 37 -4.65 0.90 -15.05
C ALA A 37 -3.56 1.51 -15.96
N PRO A 38 -3.68 2.79 -16.35
CA PRO A 38 -2.65 3.45 -17.13
C PRO A 38 -1.34 3.45 -16.35
N LYS A 39 -0.23 3.22 -17.04
CA LYS A 39 1.09 3.30 -16.42
C LYS A 39 1.33 4.73 -15.92
N PRO A 40 1.98 4.89 -14.75
CA PRO A 40 2.41 6.21 -14.32
C PRO A 40 3.35 6.82 -15.37
N LEU A 41 3.19 8.12 -15.59
CA LEU A 41 4.09 8.88 -16.44
C LEU A 41 5.45 9.03 -15.77
N SER A 42 6.48 9.28 -16.58
CA SER A 42 7.75 9.75 -16.04
C SER A 42 7.55 11.14 -15.40
N PRO A 43 8.43 11.56 -14.47
CA PRO A 43 8.36 12.91 -13.89
C PRO A 43 8.28 14.02 -14.94
N VAL A 44 9.07 13.90 -16.02
CA VAL A 44 9.10 14.89 -17.12
C VAL A 44 7.81 14.89 -17.93
N GLU A 45 7.21 13.73 -18.18
CA GLU A 45 5.92 13.66 -18.88
C GLU A 45 4.77 14.15 -18.00
N SER A 46 4.83 13.93 -16.68
CA SER A 46 3.87 14.48 -15.71
C SER A 46 3.88 16.01 -15.68
N LEU A 47 5.07 16.64 -15.74
CA LEU A 47 5.18 18.10 -15.76
C LEU A 47 4.41 18.74 -16.93
N LYS A 48 4.42 18.10 -18.11
CA LYS A 48 3.72 18.60 -19.30
C LYS A 48 2.19 18.63 -19.15
N ARG A 49 1.65 17.94 -18.15
CA ARG A 49 0.21 17.86 -17.85
C ARG A 49 -0.25 18.94 -16.87
N VAL A 50 0.66 19.70 -16.27
CA VAL A 50 0.32 20.75 -15.30
C VAL A 50 0.05 22.06 -16.05
N GLU A 51 -1.14 22.61 -15.85
CA GLU A 51 -1.49 23.95 -16.32
C GLU A 51 -1.22 24.97 -15.22
N LEU A 52 -0.61 26.10 -15.58
CA LEU A 52 -0.30 27.18 -14.66
C LEU A 52 -0.95 28.48 -15.15
N PRO A 53 -1.31 29.40 -14.25
CA PRO A 53 -1.69 30.75 -14.62
C PRO A 53 -0.54 31.49 -15.34
N ASP A 54 -0.88 32.51 -16.12
CA ASP A 54 0.09 33.35 -16.81
C ASP A 54 1.10 33.97 -15.82
N GLY A 55 2.38 33.97 -16.20
CA GLY A 55 3.47 34.50 -15.39
C GLY A 55 4.10 33.53 -14.39
N PHE A 56 3.58 32.30 -14.25
CA PHE A 56 4.14 31.27 -13.39
C PHE A 56 5.02 30.26 -14.16
N ARG A 57 5.95 29.62 -13.44
CA ARG A 57 6.81 28.55 -13.94
C ARG A 57 6.85 27.40 -12.95
N LEU A 58 6.90 26.17 -13.46
CA LEU A 58 7.11 24.95 -12.68
C LEU A 58 8.45 24.31 -13.08
N GLU A 59 9.16 23.81 -12.08
CA GLU A 59 10.43 23.08 -12.26
C GLU A 59 10.40 21.79 -11.46
N LEU A 60 10.95 20.72 -12.05
CA LEU A 60 11.18 19.46 -11.36
C LEU A 60 12.52 19.51 -10.63
N VAL A 61 12.47 19.54 -9.30
CA VAL A 61 13.67 19.64 -8.45
C VAL A 61 14.10 18.30 -7.83
N ALA A 62 13.16 17.36 -7.64
CA ALA A 62 13.43 16.03 -7.12
C ALA A 62 12.34 15.05 -7.60
N ALA A 63 12.72 13.80 -7.85
CA ALA A 63 11.82 12.71 -8.22
C ALA A 63 12.41 11.36 -7.81
N GLU A 64 11.62 10.28 -7.87
CA GLU A 64 12.16 8.93 -7.74
C GLU A 64 13.26 8.69 -8.79
N PRO A 65 14.38 8.02 -8.41
CA PRO A 65 14.62 7.33 -7.14
C PRO A 65 15.26 8.19 -6.03
N LEU A 66 15.49 9.49 -6.24
CA LEU A 66 16.16 10.36 -5.25
C LEU A 66 15.34 10.54 -3.96
N ILE A 67 14.02 10.64 -4.09
CA ILE A 67 13.06 10.74 -2.99
C ILE A 67 11.89 9.79 -3.25
N ARG A 68 11.18 9.39 -2.20
CA ARG A 68 10.06 8.47 -2.25
C ARG A 68 8.94 8.91 -1.31
N GLN A 69 7.70 8.89 -1.82
CA GLN A 69 6.49 9.19 -1.03
C GLN A 69 6.61 10.49 -0.19
N PRO A 70 6.94 11.65 -0.80
CA PRO A 70 7.08 12.91 -0.08
C PRO A 70 5.72 13.33 0.53
N SER A 71 5.75 13.80 1.78
CA SER A 71 4.55 14.17 2.54
C SER A 71 4.55 15.61 3.05
N GLY A 72 5.73 16.21 3.21
CA GLY A 72 5.89 17.59 3.64
C GLY A 72 7.28 18.12 3.28
N VAL A 73 7.39 19.44 3.15
CA VAL A 73 8.65 20.11 2.83
C VAL A 73 8.81 21.41 3.63
N CYS A 74 10.04 21.78 3.94
CA CYS A 74 10.37 23.09 4.52
C CYS A 74 11.75 23.58 4.05
N TRP A 75 11.96 24.90 4.16
CA TRP A 75 13.24 25.54 3.86
C TRP A 75 13.89 26.03 5.14
N ASP A 76 15.21 25.91 5.25
CA ASP A 76 15.97 26.57 6.31
C ASP A 76 16.43 27.99 5.91
N ALA A 77 17.11 28.68 6.83
CA ALA A 77 17.64 30.03 6.60
C ALA A 77 18.79 30.08 5.56
N HIS A 78 19.35 28.93 5.19
CA HIS A 78 20.40 28.81 4.18
C HIS A 78 19.85 28.46 2.80
N GLY A 79 18.52 28.26 2.68
CA GLY A 79 17.88 27.87 1.43
C GLY A 79 18.00 26.37 1.12
N ASN A 80 18.25 25.52 2.11
CA ASN A 80 18.19 24.07 1.93
C ASN A 80 16.73 23.60 1.98
N LEU A 81 16.34 22.76 1.02
CA LEU A 81 15.02 22.10 1.00
C LEU A 81 15.09 20.78 1.76
N PHE A 82 14.30 20.66 2.82
CA PHE A 82 14.09 19.42 3.55
C PHE A 82 12.77 18.78 3.13
N VAL A 83 12.77 17.47 2.95
CA VAL A 83 11.61 16.68 2.52
C VAL A 83 11.38 15.55 3.52
N SER A 84 10.14 15.39 3.98
CA SER A 84 9.71 14.26 4.81
C SER A 84 9.13 13.15 3.93
N GLU A 85 9.66 11.95 4.02
CA GLU A 85 9.26 10.77 3.25
C GLU A 85 8.44 9.79 4.10
N LEU A 86 7.26 9.38 3.61
CA LEU A 86 6.41 8.39 4.25
C LEU A 86 6.68 6.99 3.70
N HIS A 87 7.59 6.29 4.37
CA HIS A 87 7.93 4.90 4.05
C HIS A 87 6.87 3.94 4.58
N GLY A 88 5.78 3.81 3.83
CA GLY A 88 4.67 2.93 4.19
C GLY A 88 3.61 3.62 5.06
N TYR A 89 2.53 2.88 5.33
CA TYR A 89 1.38 3.39 6.05
C TYR A 89 1.44 2.97 7.52
N ASN A 90 1.50 3.95 8.43
CA ASN A 90 1.44 3.69 9.86
C ASN A 90 -0.01 3.35 10.26
N ARG A 91 -0.33 2.04 10.28
CA ARG A 91 -1.66 1.56 10.67
C ARG A 91 -1.99 1.87 12.13
N GLU A 92 -1.02 1.77 13.03
CA GLU A 92 -1.23 2.07 14.45
C GLU A 92 -1.64 3.53 14.64
N GLY A 93 -0.91 4.45 14.00
CA GLY A 93 -1.28 5.87 13.99
C GLY A 93 -2.66 6.12 13.40
N GLN A 94 -3.08 5.38 12.37
CA GLN A 94 -4.45 5.48 11.85
C GLN A 94 -5.49 5.02 12.85
N TYR A 95 -5.27 3.88 13.52
CA TYR A 95 -6.21 3.37 14.53
C TYR A 95 -6.35 4.34 15.71
N ASP A 96 -5.25 4.94 16.16
CA ASP A 96 -5.25 5.95 17.22
C ASP A 96 -6.07 7.18 16.82
N ILE A 97 -5.90 7.69 15.60
CA ILE A 97 -6.66 8.83 15.07
C ILE A 97 -8.16 8.48 14.97
N GLU A 98 -8.49 7.29 14.46
CA GLU A 98 -9.88 6.82 14.36
C GLU A 98 -10.53 6.66 15.73
N GLU A 99 -9.78 6.24 16.75
CA GLU A 99 -10.27 6.18 18.12
C GLU A 99 -10.50 7.56 18.72
N LEU A 100 -9.54 8.48 18.58
CA LEU A 100 -9.63 9.85 19.08
C LEU A 100 -10.78 10.65 18.44
N ASN A 101 -11.04 10.43 17.15
CA ASN A 101 -12.09 11.15 16.42
C ASN A 101 -13.51 10.64 16.71
N LYS A 102 -13.70 9.55 17.47
CA LYS A 102 -15.05 9.04 17.82
C LYS A 102 -15.87 10.04 18.65
N THR A 103 -15.21 10.97 19.34
CA THR A 103 -15.87 11.92 20.24
C THR A 103 -16.11 13.31 19.64
N GLY A 104 -15.63 13.57 18.42
CA GLY A 104 -15.73 14.88 17.75
C GLY A 104 -14.59 15.82 18.12
#